data_AF-A0A967RCT7-F1
#
_entry.id   AF-A0A967RCT7-F1
#
_cell.length_a   1.000
_cell.length_b   1.000
_cell.length_c   1.000
_cell.angle_alpha   90.00
_cell.angle_beta   90.00
_cell.angle_gamma   90.00
#
_symmetry.space_group_name_H-M   'P 1'
#
loop_
_entity.id
_entity.type
_entity.pdbx_description
1 polymer ?
#
loop_
_entity_poly.entity_id
_entity_poly.type
_entity_poly.pdbx_seq_one_letter_code
_entity_poly.pdbx_strand_id
1 'polypeptide(L)'
;MKYINTIKQLLFIVILSINLQTRAADTTDFTNPLVSGFLHPPKAAKPSIYWLWLNGYVNRDYLESELKQFSEKGIGGLCIFDMGARGDTKAVPPPGPAFMSDEFVENIAYTLGLASKYNLDVQLAACSSWDLGGAWVQPHHASMGLYHTKIQVKGPVDYDEVLPFPELPLKTPKTPDGKPVFCKNVAILAMPEAKRQSAHEFIFKLPGTDTHYIDHAILYNAQSDNPNRYGEFHLFAKDFSVAVSTDSLEERHFREIIRDRLKPNTKPQRFNFKPVEARYVRLRIYNSYNTKFNMVQLAEFEVYDTNGHNIVASKEIDRTKDSALIVLSNSQRVSGEKWDADNLNDGQKSGPNGTWISAGLPPLVIKDRSEILDLTKRINTEGKLTWEVPPGQWTIIRFVCANTGEKLKVPSPNSDGLATDHFSHESTSVFIQYITNRLKQKLGDLKLTPLKQLYLPSYEVRGATWTPDFIEQFMKYCH
;
A
#
# COMPACT_ATOMS: atom_id res chain seq x y z
N MET A 1 66.27 60.51 -28.78
CA MET A 1 65.23 61.45 -28.33
C MET A 1 63.81 61.19 -28.88
N LYS A 2 63.49 60.04 -29.51
CA LYS A 2 62.15 59.76 -30.08
C LYS A 2 61.31 58.70 -29.37
N TYR A 3 61.85 58.01 -28.36
CA TYR A 3 61.16 56.89 -27.69
C TYR A 3 60.67 57.19 -26.26
N ILE A 4 61.07 58.33 -25.66
CA ILE A 4 60.73 58.66 -24.25
C ILE A 4 59.36 59.34 -24.13
N ASN A 5 58.90 60.06 -25.16
CA ASN A 5 57.60 60.74 -25.12
C ASN A 5 56.41 59.80 -25.36
N THR A 6 56.59 58.75 -26.17
CA THR A 6 55.54 57.75 -26.44
C THR A 6 55.24 56.87 -25.23
N ILE A 7 56.27 56.55 -24.43
CA ILE A 7 56.12 55.74 -23.21
C ILE A 7 55.43 56.55 -22.09
N LYS A 8 55.70 57.85 -21.96
CA LYS A 8 54.99 58.71 -21.00
C LYS A 8 53.51 58.92 -21.37
N GLN A 9 53.18 59.00 -22.67
CA GLN A 9 51.77 59.08 -23.11
C GLN A 9 51.02 57.73 -22.94
N LEU A 10 51.67 56.59 -23.18
CA LEU A 10 51.06 55.28 -22.89
C LEU A 10 50.86 55.04 -21.39
N LEU A 11 51.82 55.42 -20.53
CA LEU A 11 51.66 55.26 -19.08
C LEU A 11 50.55 56.16 -18.51
N PHE A 12 50.37 57.36 -19.06
CA PHE A 12 49.30 58.27 -18.63
C PHE A 12 47.92 57.76 -19.08
N ILE A 13 47.81 57.17 -20.28
CA ILE A 13 46.55 56.57 -20.77
C ILE A 13 46.20 55.29 -19.98
N VAL A 14 47.19 54.46 -19.61
CA VAL A 14 46.95 53.26 -18.77
C VAL A 14 46.58 53.63 -17.33
N ILE A 15 47.16 54.68 -16.74
CA ILE A 15 46.78 55.15 -15.39
C ILE A 15 45.40 55.85 -15.39
N LEU A 16 45.00 56.50 -16.49
CA LEU A 16 43.65 57.07 -16.63
C LEU A 16 42.57 56.00 -16.91
N SER A 17 42.94 54.88 -17.55
CA SER A 17 42.02 53.75 -17.80
C SER A 17 41.95 52.75 -16.63
N ILE A 18 42.94 52.74 -15.73
CA ILE A 18 42.87 52.02 -14.45
C ILE A 18 42.02 52.78 -13.40
N ASN A 19 41.83 54.11 -13.54
CA ASN A 19 40.97 54.88 -12.64
C ASN A 19 39.52 55.07 -13.15
N LEU A 20 39.18 54.56 -14.33
CA LEU A 20 37.80 54.56 -14.88
C LEU A 20 37.20 53.16 -15.03
N GLN A 21 37.88 52.13 -14.55
CA GLN A 21 37.22 50.95 -14.01
C GLN A 21 37.03 51.16 -12.51
N THR A 22 36.23 52.18 -12.16
CA THR A 22 35.24 51.91 -11.13
C THR A 22 34.57 50.63 -11.57
N ARG A 23 34.93 49.49 -10.97
CA ARG A 23 33.97 48.42 -10.73
C ARG A 23 32.73 49.20 -10.35
N ALA A 24 31.73 49.22 -11.23
CA ALA A 24 30.38 49.38 -10.73
C ALA A 24 30.35 48.30 -9.65
N ALA A 25 30.48 48.71 -8.39
CA ALA A 25 30.07 47.86 -7.31
C ALA A 25 28.67 47.48 -7.79
N ASP A 26 28.44 46.19 -8.04
CA ASP A 26 27.08 45.69 -8.12
C ASP A 26 26.50 46.07 -6.75
N THR A 27 25.97 47.29 -6.67
CA THR A 27 25.30 47.80 -5.50
C THR A 27 24.03 47.02 -5.52
N THR A 28 24.05 45.88 -4.83
CA THR A 28 22.90 45.04 -4.60
C THR A 28 21.73 45.96 -4.29
N ASP A 29 20.77 46.04 -5.22
CA ASP A 29 19.63 46.91 -5.05
C ASP A 29 18.73 46.31 -3.96
N PHE A 30 18.90 46.80 -2.73
CA PHE A 30 18.11 46.35 -1.58
C PHE A 30 16.63 46.76 -1.67
N THR A 31 16.25 47.60 -2.65
CA THR A 31 14.85 47.89 -2.96
C THR A 31 14.22 46.83 -3.87
N ASN A 32 15.03 45.99 -4.53
CA ASN A 32 14.54 44.85 -5.29
C ASN A 32 13.84 43.84 -4.35
N PRO A 33 12.55 43.53 -4.56
CA PRO A 33 11.80 42.63 -3.68
C PRO A 33 12.40 41.23 -3.54
N LEU A 34 13.08 40.71 -4.57
CA LEU A 34 13.75 39.40 -4.49
C LEU A 34 14.99 39.45 -3.60
N VAL A 35 15.80 40.51 -3.73
CA VAL A 35 16.98 40.73 -2.88
C VAL A 35 16.55 40.95 -1.44
N SER A 36 15.57 41.84 -1.22
CA SER A 36 15.05 42.15 0.10
C SER A 36 14.40 40.93 0.75
N GLY A 37 13.58 40.17 0.01
CA GLY A 37 12.96 38.93 0.48
C GLY A 37 13.94 37.77 0.65
N PHE A 38 15.07 37.74 -0.04
CA PHE A 38 16.12 36.75 0.19
C PHE A 38 16.91 37.02 1.47
N LEU A 39 17.22 38.30 1.73
CA LEU A 39 17.92 38.73 2.96
C LEU A 39 17.00 38.72 4.19
N HIS A 40 15.71 39.00 3.99
CA HIS A 40 14.68 38.97 5.02
C HIS A 40 13.52 38.06 4.58
N PRO A 41 13.71 36.73 4.63
CA PRO A 41 12.69 35.76 4.21
C PRO A 41 11.32 36.05 4.84
N PRO A 42 10.25 36.14 4.03
CA PRO A 42 8.90 36.30 4.57
C PRO A 42 8.49 35.06 5.36
N LYS A 43 7.44 35.17 6.19
CA LYS A 43 6.93 34.05 7.00
C LYS A 43 6.66 32.79 6.18
N ALA A 44 6.12 32.92 4.97
CA ALA A 44 5.82 31.82 4.07
C ALA A 44 7.06 31.04 3.59
N ALA A 45 8.26 31.62 3.68
CA ALA A 45 9.53 30.97 3.35
C ALA A 45 10.20 30.29 4.56
N LYS A 46 9.69 30.52 5.78
CA LYS A 46 10.22 29.87 6.99
C LYS A 46 9.78 28.40 7.03
N PRO A 47 10.64 27.48 7.50
CA PRO A 47 10.28 26.08 7.60
C PRO A 47 9.22 25.86 8.68
N SER A 48 8.45 24.79 8.50
CA SER A 48 7.65 24.19 9.57
C SER A 48 8.24 22.85 9.99
N ILE A 49 7.99 22.45 11.23
CA ILE A 49 8.50 21.18 11.78
C ILE A 49 7.36 20.32 12.32
N TYR A 50 7.56 19.00 12.32
CA TYR A 50 6.77 18.12 13.17
C TYR A 50 7.12 18.38 14.63
N TRP A 51 6.10 18.64 15.43
CA TRP A 51 6.23 18.77 16.86
C TRP A 51 5.41 17.66 17.51
N LEU A 52 6.13 16.61 17.88
CA LEU A 52 5.53 15.37 18.35
C LEU A 52 5.04 15.52 19.79
N TRP A 53 3.74 15.39 19.99
CA TRP A 53 3.14 15.21 21.31
C TRP A 53 3.13 13.73 21.62
N LEU A 54 4.25 13.26 22.17
CA LEU A 54 4.44 11.85 22.44
C LEU A 54 3.49 11.36 23.53
N ASN A 55 2.80 10.26 23.27
CA ASN A 55 1.73 9.70 24.10
C ASN A 55 0.57 10.67 24.39
N GLY A 56 0.39 11.73 23.59
CA GLY A 56 -0.60 12.79 23.84
C GLY A 56 -0.25 13.66 25.03
N TYR A 57 0.93 13.47 25.62
CA TYR A 57 1.37 14.19 26.81
C TYR A 57 1.96 15.55 26.45
N VAL A 58 1.52 16.58 27.20
CA VAL A 58 1.97 17.96 27.05
C VAL A 58 2.39 18.49 28.40
N ASN A 59 3.67 18.87 28.52
CA ASN A 59 4.16 19.54 29.72
C ASN A 59 4.00 21.07 29.57
N ARG A 60 2.99 21.64 30.26
CA ARG A 60 2.69 23.07 30.19
C ARG A 60 3.79 23.96 30.77
N ASP A 61 4.62 23.45 31.66
CA ASP A 61 5.69 24.23 32.30
C ASP A 61 6.80 24.62 31.30
N TYR A 62 7.00 23.81 30.26
CA TYR A 62 8.04 24.02 29.25
C TYR A 62 7.51 24.53 27.91
N LEU A 63 6.20 24.42 27.67
CA LEU A 63 5.55 24.69 26.39
C LEU A 63 5.89 26.09 25.83
N GLU A 64 5.80 27.12 26.66
CA GLU A 64 6.12 28.49 26.24
C GLU A 64 7.60 28.66 25.87
N SER A 65 8.49 28.01 26.63
CA SER A 65 9.93 28.08 26.38
C SER A 65 10.31 27.39 25.07
N GLU A 66 9.64 26.30 24.69
CA GLU A 66 9.85 25.61 23.41
C GLU A 66 9.36 26.48 22.25
N LEU A 67 8.13 27.00 22.32
CA LEU A 67 7.57 27.86 21.28
C LEU A 67 8.40 29.13 21.06
N LYS A 68 8.87 29.75 22.14
CA LYS A 68 9.78 30.89 22.06
C LYS A 68 11.07 30.53 21.32
N GLN A 69 11.69 29.41 21.67
CA GLN A 69 12.92 28.95 21.03
C GLN A 69 12.72 28.64 19.54
N PHE A 70 11.61 27.99 19.16
CA PHE A 70 11.30 27.75 17.74
C PHE A 70 11.24 29.05 16.96
N SER A 71 10.51 30.05 17.47
CA SER A 71 10.38 31.36 16.82
C SER A 71 11.73 32.08 16.72
N GLU A 72 12.53 32.10 17.79
CA GLU A 72 13.87 32.71 17.83
C GLU A 72 14.88 32.05 16.87
N LYS A 73 14.69 30.75 16.58
CA LYS A 73 15.49 30.01 15.59
C LYS A 73 14.97 30.09 14.16
N GLY A 74 13.93 30.90 13.92
CA GLY A 74 13.41 31.16 12.58
C GLY A 74 12.41 30.14 12.06
N ILE A 75 11.88 29.25 12.92
CA ILE A 75 10.75 28.38 12.56
C ILE A 75 9.50 29.25 12.37
N GLY A 76 8.76 29.01 11.28
CA GLY A 76 7.55 29.75 10.93
C GLY A 76 6.26 29.08 11.36
N GLY A 77 6.30 27.75 11.55
CA GLY A 77 5.13 26.99 11.97
C GLY A 77 5.45 25.59 12.48
N LEU A 78 4.43 24.98 13.07
CA LEU A 78 4.52 23.69 13.75
C LEU A 78 3.37 22.79 13.31
N CYS A 79 3.62 21.52 13.09
CA CYS A 79 2.58 20.50 13.00
C CYS A 79 2.49 19.78 14.34
N ILE A 80 1.46 20.08 15.13
CA ILE A 80 1.12 19.29 16.33
C ILE A 80 0.77 17.89 15.84
N PHE A 81 1.55 16.91 16.26
CA PHE A 81 1.43 15.53 15.81
C PHE A 81 1.40 14.60 17.03
N ASP A 82 0.21 14.13 17.40
CA ASP A 82 0.03 13.16 18.47
C ASP A 82 0.53 11.79 18.02
N MET A 83 1.36 11.12 18.83
CA MET A 83 1.95 9.83 18.45
C MET A 83 2.37 9.03 19.68
N GLY A 84 2.17 7.72 19.65
CA GLY A 84 2.72 6.82 20.66
C GLY A 84 4.25 6.87 20.68
N ALA A 85 4.82 7.08 21.87
CA ALA A 85 6.26 7.10 22.08
C ALA A 85 6.89 5.74 21.74
N ARG A 86 8.06 5.79 21.11
CA ARG A 86 8.90 4.63 20.78
C ARG A 86 10.32 4.87 21.23
N GLY A 87 11.06 3.80 21.52
CA GLY A 87 12.46 3.88 21.94
C GLY A 87 12.67 3.38 23.37
N ASP A 88 13.69 3.93 24.05
CA ASP A 88 14.03 3.56 25.43
C ASP A 88 12.85 3.82 26.36
N THR A 89 12.38 2.77 27.04
CA THR A 89 11.23 2.83 27.95
C THR A 89 11.44 3.79 29.11
N LYS A 90 12.69 4.11 29.46
CA LYS A 90 13.00 5.11 30.50
C LYS A 90 12.81 6.56 30.04
N ALA A 91 12.82 6.80 28.73
CA ALA A 91 12.65 8.12 28.12
C ALA A 91 11.21 8.36 27.58
N VAL A 92 10.32 7.38 27.77
CA VAL A 92 8.92 7.47 27.32
C VAL A 92 8.14 8.39 28.28
N PRO A 93 7.46 9.45 27.77
CA PRO A 93 6.60 10.28 28.60
C PRO A 93 5.37 9.50 29.09
N PRO A 94 4.73 9.92 30.20
CA PRO A 94 3.50 9.30 30.68
C PRO A 94 2.38 9.38 29.63
N PRO A 95 1.33 8.54 29.73
CA PRO A 95 0.16 8.67 28.88
C PRO A 95 -0.55 10.00 29.16
N GLY A 96 -0.78 10.77 28.10
CA GLY A 96 -1.60 11.97 28.10
C GLY A 96 -3.06 11.70 27.75
N PRO A 97 -3.87 12.76 27.61
CA PRO A 97 -5.28 12.64 27.25
C PRO A 97 -5.48 12.01 25.86
N ALA A 98 -6.62 11.34 25.68
CA ALA A 98 -7.01 10.78 24.38
C ALA A 98 -7.13 11.90 23.33
N PHE A 99 -6.72 11.61 22.09
CA PHE A 99 -6.81 12.54 20.97
C PHE A 99 -8.24 13.07 20.81
N MET A 100 -8.38 14.39 20.70
CA MET A 100 -9.66 15.13 20.66
C MET A 100 -10.58 15.00 21.89
N SER A 101 -10.12 14.41 23.00
CA SER A 101 -10.82 14.56 24.29
C SER A 101 -10.83 16.01 24.76
N ASP A 102 -11.65 16.34 25.77
CA ASP A 102 -11.79 17.72 26.25
C ASP A 102 -10.46 18.30 26.72
N GLU A 103 -9.66 17.50 27.43
CA GLU A 103 -8.33 17.90 27.90
C GLU A 103 -7.32 18.06 26.75
N PHE A 104 -7.37 17.18 25.74
CA PHE A 104 -6.50 17.32 24.56
C PHE A 104 -6.81 18.61 23.79
N VAL A 105 -8.10 18.92 23.59
CA VAL A 105 -8.53 20.15 22.93
C VAL A 105 -8.20 21.40 23.77
N GLU A 106 -8.26 21.30 25.10
CA GLU A 106 -7.77 22.36 26.00
C GLU A 106 -6.27 22.61 25.81
N ASN A 107 -5.46 21.55 25.71
CA ASN A 107 -4.03 21.68 25.46
C ASN A 107 -3.75 22.34 24.10
N ILE A 108 -4.52 22.01 23.06
CA ILE A 108 -4.44 22.71 21.77
C ILE A 108 -4.77 24.20 21.96
N ALA A 109 -5.86 24.52 22.64
CA ALA A 109 -6.28 25.92 22.82
C ALA A 109 -5.22 26.75 23.57
N TYR A 110 -4.66 26.20 24.64
CA TYR A 110 -3.56 26.82 25.38
C TYR A 110 -2.32 27.04 24.47
N THR A 111 -1.96 26.02 23.70
CA THR A 111 -0.85 26.06 22.74
C THR A 111 -1.05 27.13 21.66
N LEU A 112 -2.25 27.23 21.09
CA LEU A 112 -2.59 28.23 20.08
C LEU A 112 -2.52 29.66 20.65
N GLY A 113 -2.91 29.86 21.90
CA GLY A 113 -2.73 31.14 22.59
C GLY A 113 -1.26 31.57 22.64
N LEU A 114 -0.36 30.65 23.01
CA LEU A 114 1.08 30.89 23.03
C LEU A 114 1.67 31.05 21.62
N ALA A 115 1.26 30.22 20.65
CA ALA A 115 1.73 30.31 19.27
C ALA A 115 1.44 31.69 18.65
N SER A 116 0.29 32.30 18.99
CA SER A 116 -0.05 33.66 18.57
C SER A 116 0.96 34.69 19.09
N LYS A 117 1.44 34.56 20.33
CA LYS A 117 2.45 35.45 20.94
C LYS A 117 3.79 35.39 20.20
N TYR A 118 4.14 34.23 19.65
CA TYR A 118 5.41 33.99 18.97
C TYR A 118 5.32 33.99 17.44
N ASN A 119 4.18 34.40 16.87
CA ASN A 119 3.91 34.45 15.43
C ASN A 119 4.18 33.11 14.70
N LEU A 120 3.80 32.00 15.33
CA LEU A 120 3.90 30.67 14.77
C LEU A 120 2.56 30.25 14.16
N ASP A 121 2.56 29.80 12.91
CA ASP A 121 1.38 29.11 12.36
C ASP A 121 1.35 27.66 12.85
N VAL A 122 0.16 27.12 13.06
CA VAL A 122 -0.03 25.77 13.57
C VAL A 122 -0.80 24.94 12.56
N GLN A 123 -0.31 23.73 12.34
CA GLN A 123 -0.99 22.64 11.68
C GLN A 123 -1.32 21.58 12.73
N LEU A 124 -2.38 20.82 12.51
CA LEU A 124 -2.78 19.72 13.39
C LEU A 124 -2.95 18.44 12.57
N ALA A 125 -2.23 17.38 12.95
CA ALA A 125 -2.51 16.05 12.42
C ALA A 125 -3.97 15.67 12.71
N ALA A 126 -4.70 15.17 11.71
CA ALA A 126 -6.14 14.94 11.83
C ALA A 126 -6.50 13.69 12.66
N CYS A 127 -5.51 12.90 13.07
CA CYS A 127 -5.63 11.74 13.93
C CYS A 127 -4.38 11.59 14.81
N SER A 128 -4.45 10.69 15.79
CA SER A 128 -3.30 10.24 16.55
C SER A 128 -2.41 9.35 15.69
N SER A 129 -1.28 9.85 15.21
CA SER A 129 -0.40 9.16 14.27
C SER A 129 -1.13 8.92 12.93
N TRP A 130 -1.11 7.72 12.35
CA TRP A 130 -1.85 7.31 11.15
C TRP A 130 -2.47 5.94 11.42
N ASP A 131 -3.30 5.30 10.60
CA ASP A 131 -4.13 5.83 9.52
C ASP A 131 -5.21 6.80 10.05
N LEU A 132 -5.92 7.47 9.14
CA LEU A 132 -7.06 8.30 9.50
C LEU A 132 -8.08 7.45 10.28
N GLY A 133 -8.29 7.77 11.56
CA GLY A 133 -9.13 6.97 12.44
C GLY A 133 -9.18 7.52 13.86
N GLY A 134 -9.92 6.83 14.72
CA GLY A 134 -9.99 7.14 16.14
C GLY A 134 -11.06 6.35 16.86
N ALA A 135 -11.11 6.47 18.19
CA ALA A 135 -12.06 5.75 19.02
C ALA A 135 -13.54 6.07 18.71
N TRP A 136 -13.81 7.22 18.08
CA TRP A 136 -15.15 7.64 17.67
C TRP A 136 -15.61 7.01 16.34
N VAL A 137 -14.71 6.40 15.58
CA VAL A 137 -15.06 5.77 14.29
C VAL A 137 -15.89 4.52 14.54
N GLN A 138 -17.16 4.59 14.15
CA GLN A 138 -18.09 3.47 14.26
C GLN A 138 -17.80 2.41 13.20
N PRO A 139 -18.12 1.12 13.45
CA PRO A 139 -17.86 0.04 12.48
C PRO A 139 -18.44 0.29 11.08
N HIS A 140 -19.58 0.94 10.93
CA HIS A 140 -20.15 1.28 9.62
C HIS A 140 -19.40 2.40 8.87
N HIS A 141 -18.53 3.15 9.56
CA HIS A 141 -17.63 4.16 8.96
C HIS A 141 -16.16 3.71 8.93
N ALA A 142 -15.88 2.48 9.37
CA ALA A 142 -14.53 1.93 9.44
C ALA A 142 -14.15 1.21 8.14
N SER A 143 -12.85 1.10 7.90
CA SER A 143 -12.27 0.40 6.76
C SER A 143 -12.94 -0.95 6.52
N MET A 144 -13.33 -1.20 5.27
CA MET A 144 -13.99 -2.42 4.84
C MET A 144 -13.19 -3.15 3.76
N GLY A 145 -13.46 -4.44 3.63
CA GLY A 145 -12.88 -5.28 2.61
C GLY A 145 -13.91 -6.23 1.99
N LEU A 146 -13.57 -6.76 0.81
CA LEU A 146 -14.39 -7.72 0.08
C LEU A 146 -13.88 -9.14 0.33
N TYR A 147 -14.69 -9.97 0.98
CA TYR A 147 -14.37 -11.35 1.30
C TYR A 147 -15.30 -12.28 0.56
N HIS A 148 -14.88 -13.52 0.31
CA HIS A 148 -15.72 -14.49 -0.37
C HIS A 148 -15.55 -15.91 0.14
N THR A 149 -16.61 -16.69 -0.01
CA THR A 149 -16.57 -18.15 0.14
C THR A 149 -17.13 -18.81 -1.12
N LYS A 150 -16.87 -20.10 -1.29
CA LYS A 150 -17.35 -20.87 -2.44
C LYS A 150 -17.85 -22.25 -2.01
N ILE A 151 -18.91 -22.70 -2.66
CA ILE A 151 -19.41 -24.06 -2.54
C ILE A 151 -19.65 -24.67 -3.92
N GLN A 152 -19.74 -25.99 -3.98
CA GLN A 152 -20.19 -26.71 -5.17
C GLN A 152 -21.54 -27.35 -4.89
N VAL A 153 -22.45 -27.26 -5.86
CA VAL A 153 -23.77 -27.87 -5.80
C VAL A 153 -24.01 -28.63 -7.10
N LYS A 154 -24.46 -29.89 -6.99
CA LYS A 154 -24.84 -30.70 -8.14
C LYS A 154 -26.35 -30.66 -8.30
N GLY A 155 -26.82 -30.09 -9.40
CA GLY A 155 -28.24 -30.13 -9.78
C GLY A 155 -28.61 -31.39 -10.58
N PRO A 156 -29.92 -31.62 -10.82
CA PRO A 156 -31.02 -30.78 -10.35
C PRO A 156 -31.33 -31.00 -8.85
N VAL A 157 -31.54 -29.91 -8.11
CA VAL A 157 -31.94 -29.94 -6.69
C VAL A 157 -32.58 -28.62 -6.28
N ASP A 158 -33.56 -28.66 -5.37
CA ASP A 158 -34.08 -27.46 -4.70
C ASP A 158 -33.14 -27.10 -3.54
N TYR A 159 -32.25 -26.15 -3.77
CA TYR A 159 -31.31 -25.69 -2.75
C TYR A 159 -31.99 -24.68 -1.84
N ASP A 160 -32.05 -24.98 -0.54
CA ASP A 160 -32.67 -24.13 0.48
C ASP A 160 -31.87 -24.13 1.79
N GLU A 161 -30.59 -23.75 1.69
CA GLU A 161 -29.65 -23.79 2.81
C GLU A 161 -28.95 -22.44 3.05
N VAL A 162 -28.40 -22.27 4.25
CA VAL A 162 -27.54 -21.12 4.59
C VAL A 162 -26.19 -21.29 3.91
N LEU A 163 -25.85 -20.35 3.02
CA LEU A 163 -24.53 -20.33 2.41
C LEU A 163 -23.47 -20.09 3.48
N PRO A 164 -22.31 -20.78 3.43
CA PRO A 164 -21.22 -20.51 4.33
C PRO A 164 -20.85 -19.02 4.36
N PHE A 165 -20.34 -18.56 5.49
CA PHE A 165 -19.84 -17.20 5.63
C PHE A 165 -18.33 -17.20 5.36
N PRO A 166 -17.76 -16.19 4.68
CA PRO A 166 -16.33 -16.14 4.44
C PRO A 166 -15.52 -15.98 5.73
N GLU A 167 -14.28 -16.47 5.73
CA GLU A 167 -13.34 -16.15 6.79
C GLU A 167 -13.01 -14.65 6.75
N LEU A 168 -13.05 -14.00 7.91
CA LEU A 168 -12.73 -12.59 8.08
C LEU A 168 -11.40 -12.41 8.81
N PRO A 169 -10.71 -11.27 8.66
CA PRO A 169 -9.52 -10.96 9.45
C PRO A 169 -9.78 -11.11 10.95
N LEU A 170 -8.78 -11.60 11.69
CA LEU A 170 -8.89 -11.84 13.13
C LEU A 170 -9.31 -10.59 13.93
N LYS A 171 -8.91 -9.41 13.47
CA LYS A 171 -9.18 -8.12 14.12
C LYS A 171 -10.55 -7.52 13.76
N THR A 172 -11.33 -8.17 12.88
CA THR A 172 -12.67 -7.69 12.51
C THR A 172 -13.50 -7.49 13.79
N PRO A 173 -14.11 -6.31 14.00
CA PRO A 173 -15.01 -6.07 15.10
C PRO A 173 -16.14 -7.09 15.13
N LYS A 174 -16.37 -7.70 16.30
CA LYS A 174 -17.40 -8.71 16.51
C LYS A 174 -18.35 -8.29 17.63
N THR A 175 -19.60 -8.70 17.49
CA THR A 175 -20.61 -8.68 18.55
C THR A 175 -20.26 -9.70 19.65
N PRO A 176 -20.88 -9.64 20.84
CA PRO A 176 -20.64 -10.61 21.91
C PRO A 176 -20.88 -12.08 21.52
N ASP A 177 -21.79 -12.35 20.57
CA ASP A 177 -22.05 -13.68 20.00
C ASP A 177 -21.07 -14.07 18.87
N GLY A 178 -20.03 -13.27 18.62
CA GLY A 178 -18.92 -13.59 17.71
C GLY A 178 -19.19 -13.26 16.23
N LYS A 179 -20.31 -12.64 15.89
CA LYS A 179 -20.66 -12.22 14.52
C LYS A 179 -20.00 -10.89 14.17
N PRO A 180 -19.69 -10.61 12.88
CA PRO A 180 -19.17 -9.31 12.49
C PRO A 180 -20.19 -8.20 12.81
N VAL A 181 -19.71 -7.08 13.39
CA VAL A 181 -20.58 -5.93 13.72
C VAL A 181 -21.17 -5.30 12.46
N PHE A 182 -20.41 -5.29 11.37
CA PHE A 182 -20.88 -4.86 10.06
C PHE A 182 -20.60 -5.96 9.02
N CYS A 183 -21.64 -6.37 8.30
CA CYS A 183 -21.50 -7.17 7.10
C CYS A 183 -22.63 -6.88 6.11
N LYS A 184 -22.32 -6.91 4.81
CA LYS A 184 -23.29 -6.72 3.72
C LYS A 184 -22.99 -7.74 2.62
N ASN A 185 -23.98 -8.52 2.20
CA ASN A 185 -23.84 -9.33 0.99
C ASN A 185 -23.67 -8.38 -0.21
N VAL A 186 -22.62 -8.59 -0.99
CA VAL A 186 -22.31 -7.77 -2.17
C VAL A 186 -22.84 -8.44 -3.42
N ALA A 187 -22.49 -9.70 -3.61
CA ALA A 187 -22.94 -10.49 -4.75
C ALA A 187 -22.97 -11.98 -4.40
N ILE A 188 -23.93 -12.71 -4.97
CA ILE A 188 -23.97 -14.17 -4.96
C ILE A 188 -24.02 -14.62 -6.41
N LEU A 189 -22.92 -15.18 -6.89
CA LEU A 189 -22.77 -15.56 -8.29
C LEU A 189 -22.73 -17.08 -8.40
N ALA A 190 -23.54 -17.65 -9.28
CA ALA A 190 -23.48 -19.06 -9.65
C ALA A 190 -22.97 -19.22 -11.08
N MET A 191 -22.09 -20.18 -11.29
CA MET A 191 -21.47 -20.46 -12.59
C MET A 191 -21.54 -21.96 -12.90
N PRO A 192 -22.03 -22.35 -14.09
CA PRO A 192 -22.10 -23.74 -14.50
C PRO A 192 -20.70 -24.23 -14.86
N GLU A 193 -20.42 -25.49 -14.53
CA GLU A 193 -19.21 -26.22 -14.93
C GLU A 193 -17.89 -25.43 -14.79
N ALA A 194 -17.76 -24.55 -13.79
CA ALA A 194 -16.60 -23.68 -13.69
C ALA A 194 -15.31 -24.53 -13.70
N LYS A 195 -14.59 -24.48 -14.83
CA LYS A 195 -13.44 -25.34 -15.06
C LYS A 195 -12.28 -24.70 -14.34
N ARG A 196 -11.69 -25.41 -13.37
CA ARG A 196 -10.41 -24.96 -12.84
C ARG A 196 -9.41 -24.88 -13.97
N GLN A 197 -8.62 -23.83 -13.97
CA GLN A 197 -7.38 -23.83 -14.74
C GLN A 197 -6.57 -25.06 -14.33
N SER A 198 -5.81 -25.59 -15.27
CA SER A 198 -4.96 -26.75 -14.98
C SER A 198 -3.81 -26.41 -14.04
N ALA A 199 -3.47 -25.13 -13.88
CA ALA A 199 -2.28 -24.68 -13.16
C ALA A 199 -2.44 -23.28 -12.53
N HIS A 200 -1.61 -23.01 -11.52
CA HIS A 200 -1.24 -21.66 -11.12
C HIS A 200 -0.33 -21.06 -12.19
N GLU A 201 -0.58 -19.82 -12.59
CA GLU A 201 0.04 -19.20 -13.77
C GLU A 201 0.59 -17.81 -13.45
N PHE A 202 1.79 -17.58 -13.96
CA PHE A 202 2.51 -16.32 -13.90
C PHE A 202 3.04 -15.97 -15.29
N ILE A 203 2.90 -14.71 -15.72
CA ILE A 203 3.53 -14.22 -16.94
C ILE A 203 4.46 -13.07 -16.59
N PHE A 204 5.74 -13.25 -16.90
CA PHE A 204 6.81 -12.28 -16.74
C PHE A 204 7.03 -11.57 -18.07
N LYS A 205 6.84 -10.25 -18.11
CA LYS A 205 7.26 -9.39 -19.22
C LYS A 205 8.72 -9.03 -18.98
N LEU A 206 9.60 -9.42 -19.91
CA LEU A 206 11.04 -9.17 -19.80
C LEU A 206 11.37 -7.67 -19.91
N PRO A 207 12.50 -7.19 -19.38
CA PRO A 207 12.88 -5.77 -19.39
C PRO A 207 13.06 -5.17 -20.80
N GLY A 208 13.04 -3.84 -20.93
CA GLY A 208 13.20 -3.12 -22.21
C GLY A 208 11.98 -3.22 -23.14
N THR A 209 12.14 -2.94 -24.44
CA THR A 209 11.08 -3.13 -25.47
C THR A 209 11.33 -4.32 -26.39
N ASP A 210 12.57 -4.79 -26.45
CA ASP A 210 13.00 -5.83 -27.37
C ASP A 210 12.80 -7.24 -26.79
N THR A 211 12.99 -8.24 -27.63
CA THR A 211 13.08 -9.64 -27.25
C THR A 211 14.46 -9.97 -26.68
N HIS A 212 14.54 -11.07 -25.93
CA HIS A 212 15.75 -11.59 -25.30
C HIS A 212 15.97 -13.04 -25.71
N TYR A 213 17.23 -13.44 -25.92
CA TYR A 213 17.57 -14.85 -26.10
C TYR A 213 17.87 -15.48 -24.74
N ILE A 214 17.03 -16.43 -24.33
CA ILE A 214 17.14 -17.17 -23.06
C ILE A 214 17.47 -18.63 -23.31
N ASP A 215 18.17 -19.29 -22.39
CA ASP A 215 18.63 -20.68 -22.58
C ASP A 215 18.47 -21.61 -21.36
N HIS A 216 18.15 -21.07 -20.18
CA HIS A 216 17.79 -21.90 -19.03
C HIS A 216 16.90 -21.18 -18.02
N ALA A 217 16.22 -21.98 -17.21
CA ALA A 217 15.46 -21.53 -16.05
C ALA A 217 15.98 -22.24 -14.78
N ILE A 218 15.85 -21.57 -13.63
CA ILE A 218 16.17 -22.14 -12.32
C ILE A 218 14.96 -21.95 -11.41
N LEU A 219 14.53 -23.03 -10.75
CA LEU A 219 13.42 -23.00 -9.80
C LEU A 219 13.88 -23.42 -8.41
N TYR A 220 13.28 -22.81 -7.40
CA TYR A 220 13.54 -23.08 -5.99
C TYR A 220 12.25 -23.44 -5.28
N ASN A 221 12.22 -24.63 -4.68
CA ASN A 221 11.16 -25.00 -3.75
C ASN A 221 11.38 -24.28 -2.40
N ALA A 222 10.30 -23.87 -1.75
CA ALA A 222 10.36 -23.05 -0.54
C ALA A 222 10.56 -23.86 0.75
N GLN A 223 11.35 -23.34 1.68
CA GLN A 223 11.39 -23.86 3.04
C GLN A 223 10.01 -23.72 3.71
N SER A 224 9.64 -24.70 4.54
CA SER A 224 8.37 -24.68 5.27
C SER A 224 8.28 -23.51 6.24
N ASP A 225 7.18 -22.76 6.16
CA ASP A 225 6.78 -21.75 7.17
C ASP A 225 6.17 -22.41 8.42
N ASN A 226 5.70 -23.65 8.32
CA ASN A 226 5.17 -24.42 9.44
C ASN A 226 5.39 -25.94 9.26
N PRO A 227 6.62 -26.43 9.50
CA PRO A 227 6.97 -27.82 9.24
C PRO A 227 6.15 -28.82 10.07
N ASN A 228 5.72 -28.43 11.27
CA ASN A 228 4.86 -29.26 12.13
C ASN A 228 3.46 -29.46 11.52
N ARG A 229 2.95 -28.46 10.79
CA ARG A 229 1.64 -28.54 10.13
C ARG A 229 1.69 -29.33 8.82
N TYR A 230 2.72 -29.11 8.01
CA TYR A 230 2.75 -29.61 6.63
C TYR A 230 3.54 -30.91 6.47
N GLY A 231 4.45 -31.23 7.38
CA GLY A 231 5.30 -32.43 7.31
C GLY A 231 6.41 -32.33 6.26
N GLU A 232 7.03 -33.47 5.95
CA GLU A 232 8.28 -33.58 5.17
C GLU A 232 8.21 -32.93 3.78
N PHE A 233 7.15 -33.19 3.01
CA PHE A 233 6.99 -32.64 1.66
C PHE A 233 6.46 -31.20 1.64
N HIS A 234 6.15 -30.64 2.82
CA HIS A 234 5.68 -29.28 2.99
C HIS A 234 4.56 -28.92 1.98
N LEU A 235 4.66 -27.81 1.26
CA LEU A 235 3.81 -27.40 0.14
C LEU A 235 4.65 -27.36 -1.16
N PHE A 236 5.70 -28.18 -1.28
CA PHE A 236 6.61 -28.14 -2.43
C PHE A 236 5.87 -28.28 -3.76
N ALA A 237 6.16 -27.37 -4.69
CA ALA A 237 5.77 -27.48 -6.08
C ALA A 237 6.39 -28.74 -6.69
N LYS A 238 5.60 -29.42 -7.54
CA LYS A 238 5.98 -30.68 -8.17
C LYS A 238 6.03 -30.55 -9.69
N ASP A 239 4.90 -30.69 -10.37
CA ASP A 239 4.88 -30.67 -11.84
C ASP A 239 4.71 -29.22 -12.34
N PHE A 240 5.52 -28.79 -13.31
CA PHE A 240 5.52 -27.43 -13.84
C PHE A 240 5.79 -27.37 -15.36
N SER A 241 5.54 -26.23 -15.98
CA SER A 241 6.00 -25.92 -17.33
C SER A 241 6.41 -24.47 -17.50
N VAL A 242 7.28 -24.24 -18.50
CA VAL A 242 7.69 -22.91 -18.93
C VAL A 242 7.38 -22.77 -20.42
N ALA A 243 6.78 -21.65 -20.79
CA ALA A 243 6.49 -21.31 -22.17
C ALA A 243 6.93 -19.88 -22.48
N VAL A 244 7.15 -19.56 -23.75
CA VAL A 244 7.60 -18.22 -24.18
C VAL A 244 6.74 -17.69 -25.32
N SER A 245 6.62 -16.37 -25.37
CA SER A 245 5.99 -15.62 -26.46
C SER A 245 6.86 -14.41 -26.79
N THR A 246 6.93 -14.02 -28.06
CA THR A 246 7.72 -12.87 -28.52
C THR A 246 6.91 -11.58 -28.67
N ASP A 247 5.58 -11.67 -28.71
CA ASP A 247 4.73 -10.54 -29.13
C ASP A 247 3.42 -10.38 -28.35
N SER A 248 2.84 -11.45 -27.79
CA SER A 248 1.48 -11.42 -27.23
C SER A 248 1.34 -12.19 -25.91
N LEU A 249 0.36 -11.77 -25.11
CA LEU A 249 -0.08 -12.47 -23.89
C LEU A 249 -1.13 -13.56 -24.16
N GLU A 250 -1.59 -13.72 -25.40
CA GLU A 250 -2.60 -14.72 -25.74
C GLU A 250 -2.05 -16.15 -25.74
N GLU A 251 -2.81 -17.11 -25.18
CA GLU A 251 -2.40 -18.53 -25.03
C GLU A 251 -1.77 -19.13 -26.30
N ARG A 252 -2.36 -18.85 -27.47
CA ARG A 252 -1.92 -19.44 -28.76
C ARG A 252 -0.52 -18.99 -29.20
N HIS A 253 -0.01 -17.87 -28.66
CA HIS A 253 1.32 -17.35 -28.96
C HIS A 253 2.41 -17.98 -28.09
N PHE A 254 2.03 -18.62 -26.98
CA PHE A 254 2.99 -19.26 -26.09
C PHE A 254 3.42 -20.63 -26.61
N ARG A 255 4.72 -20.79 -26.83
CA ARG A 255 5.36 -22.07 -27.13
C ARG A 255 5.98 -22.65 -25.87
N GLU A 256 5.54 -23.84 -25.47
CA GLU A 256 6.14 -24.56 -24.34
C GLU A 256 7.58 -24.98 -24.66
N ILE A 257 8.50 -24.67 -23.74
CA ILE A 257 9.93 -24.96 -23.85
C ILE A 257 10.43 -25.91 -22.74
N ILE A 258 9.73 -25.96 -21.61
CA ILE A 258 9.99 -26.91 -20.51
C ILE A 258 8.66 -27.51 -20.05
N ARG A 259 8.61 -28.82 -19.85
CA ARG A 259 7.60 -29.51 -19.04
C ARG A 259 8.31 -30.56 -18.22
N ASP A 260 8.34 -30.37 -16.91
CA ASP A 260 9.17 -31.20 -16.03
C ASP A 260 8.63 -31.23 -14.59
N ARG A 261 9.37 -31.88 -13.71
CA ARG A 261 9.07 -32.06 -12.29
C ARG A 261 10.22 -31.57 -11.42
N LEU A 262 9.90 -30.74 -10.44
CA LEU A 262 10.83 -30.36 -9.37
C LEU A 262 11.03 -31.53 -8.40
N LYS A 263 12.26 -31.75 -7.98
CA LYS A 263 12.61 -32.61 -6.85
C LYS A 263 12.14 -31.95 -5.54
N PRO A 264 11.71 -32.72 -4.52
CA PRO A 264 11.18 -32.18 -3.26
C PRO A 264 12.30 -31.74 -2.31
N ASN A 265 13.07 -30.73 -2.71
CA ASN A 265 14.12 -30.10 -1.90
C ASN A 265 14.26 -28.63 -2.26
N THR A 266 14.91 -27.85 -1.39
CA THR A 266 15.07 -26.40 -1.53
C THR A 266 16.30 -25.96 -2.33
N LYS A 267 17.08 -26.90 -2.89
CA LYS A 267 18.27 -26.56 -3.69
C LYS A 267 17.85 -26.00 -5.06
N PRO A 268 18.68 -25.15 -5.70
CA PRO A 268 18.45 -24.69 -7.07
C PRO A 268 18.28 -25.87 -8.03
N GLN A 269 17.26 -25.82 -8.88
CA GLN A 269 17.01 -26.83 -9.91
C GLN A 269 17.04 -26.17 -11.27
N ARG A 270 18.09 -26.46 -12.04
CA ARG A 270 18.35 -25.86 -13.36
C ARG A 270 17.80 -26.73 -14.48
N PHE A 271 17.10 -26.09 -15.41
CA PHE A 271 16.50 -26.69 -16.60
C PHE A 271 17.02 -25.96 -17.83
N ASN A 272 17.86 -26.64 -18.62
CA ASN A 272 18.44 -26.07 -19.84
C ASN A 272 17.56 -26.40 -21.05
N PHE A 273 17.51 -25.49 -22.01
CA PHE A 273 16.85 -25.66 -23.30
C PHE A 273 17.67 -25.01 -24.41
N LYS A 274 17.31 -25.27 -25.68
CA LYS A 274 17.95 -24.58 -26.80
C LYS A 274 17.63 -23.08 -26.72
N PRO A 275 18.60 -22.17 -26.94
CA PRO A 275 18.35 -20.74 -26.92
C PRO A 275 17.11 -20.35 -27.71
N VAL A 276 16.25 -19.56 -27.09
CA VAL A 276 14.97 -19.15 -27.65
C VAL A 276 14.75 -17.67 -27.38
N GLU A 277 14.21 -16.99 -28.39
CA GLU A 277 13.80 -15.61 -28.30
C GLU A 277 12.47 -15.49 -27.51
N ALA A 278 12.43 -14.56 -26.55
CA ALA A 278 11.27 -14.33 -25.71
C ALA A 278 11.10 -12.84 -25.39
N ARG A 279 9.85 -12.39 -25.36
CA ARG A 279 9.43 -11.11 -24.76
C ARG A 279 8.66 -11.34 -23.46
N TYR A 280 7.95 -12.46 -23.42
CA TYR A 280 7.18 -12.94 -22.28
C TYR A 280 7.61 -14.36 -21.93
N VAL A 281 7.77 -14.61 -20.64
CA VAL A 281 8.00 -15.96 -20.10
C VAL A 281 6.84 -16.32 -19.19
N ARG A 282 6.23 -17.47 -19.44
CA ARG A 282 5.12 -17.98 -18.64
C ARG A 282 5.58 -19.17 -17.82
N LEU A 283 5.34 -19.11 -16.51
CA LEU A 283 5.48 -20.23 -15.59
C LEU A 283 4.10 -20.78 -15.22
N ARG A 284 3.95 -22.11 -15.32
CA ARG A 284 2.77 -22.83 -14.81
C ARG A 284 3.18 -23.85 -13.76
N ILE A 285 2.51 -23.84 -12.62
CA ILE A 285 2.67 -24.83 -11.54
C ILE A 285 1.37 -25.62 -11.41
N TYR A 286 1.42 -26.93 -11.67
CA TYR A 286 0.23 -27.76 -11.79
C TYR A 286 -0.25 -28.34 -10.46
N ASN A 287 0.67 -28.72 -9.59
CA ASN A 287 0.35 -29.40 -8.34
C ASN A 287 1.51 -29.34 -7.32
N SER A 288 1.25 -29.84 -6.11
CA SER A 288 2.24 -30.01 -5.04
C SER A 288 2.46 -31.48 -4.70
N TYR A 289 3.56 -31.77 -4.01
CA TYR A 289 3.83 -33.11 -3.47
C TYR A 289 2.86 -33.50 -2.33
N ASN A 290 2.42 -32.51 -1.55
CA ASN A 290 1.58 -32.76 -0.38
C ASN A 290 0.09 -32.63 -0.72
N THR A 291 -0.51 -33.75 -1.13
CA THR A 291 -1.91 -33.81 -1.56
C THR A 291 -2.92 -33.65 -0.42
N LYS A 292 -2.47 -33.57 0.84
CA LYS A 292 -3.36 -33.29 1.98
C LYS A 292 -3.84 -31.83 2.00
N PHE A 293 -3.10 -30.95 1.33
CA PHE A 293 -3.43 -29.54 1.26
C PHE A 293 -3.68 -29.14 -0.19
N ASN A 294 -4.72 -28.36 -0.41
CA ASN A 294 -5.03 -27.78 -1.71
C ASN A 294 -4.16 -26.55 -1.98
N MET A 295 -2.87 -26.57 -1.62
CA MET A 295 -1.97 -25.43 -1.78
C MET A 295 -0.60 -25.88 -2.30
N VAL A 296 0.10 -24.95 -2.93
CA VAL A 296 1.48 -25.07 -3.39
C VAL A 296 2.27 -23.82 -3.01
N GLN A 297 3.57 -23.99 -2.78
CA GLN A 297 4.52 -22.92 -2.50
C GLN A 297 5.76 -23.05 -3.38
N LEU A 298 6.22 -21.91 -3.90
CA LEU A 298 7.48 -21.80 -4.63
C LEU A 298 8.28 -20.63 -4.03
N ALA A 299 9.60 -20.77 -3.95
CA ALA A 299 10.45 -19.68 -3.47
C ALA A 299 10.77 -18.70 -4.60
N GLU A 300 11.32 -19.20 -5.70
CA GLU A 300 11.89 -18.34 -6.74
C GLU A 300 11.84 -19.02 -8.12
N PHE A 301 11.67 -18.21 -9.15
CA PHE A 301 11.77 -18.51 -10.56
C PHE A 301 12.74 -17.55 -11.24
N GLU A 302 13.85 -18.10 -11.72
CA GLU A 302 14.87 -17.38 -12.47
C GLU A 302 14.92 -17.87 -13.91
N VAL A 303 15.29 -16.98 -14.84
CA VAL A 303 15.44 -17.24 -16.26
C VAL A 303 16.62 -16.43 -16.73
N TYR A 304 17.53 -17.08 -17.45
CA TYR A 304 18.79 -16.48 -17.82
C TYR A 304 18.90 -16.30 -19.33
N ASP A 305 19.49 -15.17 -19.71
CA ASP A 305 19.93 -14.95 -21.09
C ASP A 305 21.17 -15.79 -21.43
N THR A 306 21.52 -15.85 -22.71
CA THR A 306 22.71 -16.58 -23.19
C THR A 306 24.04 -15.98 -22.70
N ASN A 307 24.01 -14.80 -22.07
CA ASN A 307 25.19 -14.15 -21.48
C ASN A 307 25.31 -14.43 -19.97
N GLY A 308 24.33 -15.12 -19.37
CA GLY A 308 24.32 -15.46 -17.96
C GLY A 308 23.68 -14.42 -17.04
N HIS A 309 22.89 -13.48 -17.57
CA HIS A 309 22.11 -12.54 -16.77
C HIS A 309 20.73 -13.10 -16.43
N ASN A 310 20.30 -13.00 -15.17
CA ASN A 310 18.93 -13.32 -14.77
C ASN A 310 17.98 -12.22 -15.26
N ILE A 311 17.31 -12.47 -16.38
CA ILE A 311 16.50 -11.47 -17.10
C ILE A 311 15.07 -11.35 -16.52
N VAL A 312 14.68 -12.22 -15.58
CA VAL A 312 13.40 -12.12 -14.86
C VAL A 312 13.53 -11.53 -13.46
N ALA A 313 14.74 -11.23 -12.99
CA ALA A 313 14.97 -10.58 -11.71
C ALA A 313 14.15 -9.29 -11.56
N SER A 314 13.62 -9.05 -10.36
CA SER A 314 12.89 -7.84 -10.03
C SER A 314 13.83 -6.64 -9.93
N LYS A 315 13.23 -5.45 -9.93
CA LYS A 315 13.95 -4.19 -9.79
C LYS A 315 14.75 -4.10 -8.50
N GLU A 316 14.27 -4.71 -7.42
CA GLU A 316 14.94 -4.66 -6.11
C GLU A 316 16.30 -5.39 -6.14
N ILE A 317 16.38 -6.51 -6.88
CA ILE A 317 17.63 -7.23 -7.10
C ILE A 317 18.50 -6.52 -8.12
N ASP A 318 17.95 -6.22 -9.30
CA ASP A 318 18.72 -5.82 -10.48
C ASP A 318 19.17 -4.34 -10.38
N ARG A 319 18.46 -3.52 -9.59
CA ARG A 319 18.70 -2.08 -9.40
C ARG A 319 18.67 -1.25 -10.70
N THR A 320 18.19 -1.82 -11.80
CA THR A 320 18.00 -1.14 -13.08
C THR A 320 16.65 -0.41 -13.12
N LYS A 321 16.46 0.50 -14.08
CA LYS A 321 15.12 1.05 -14.34
C LYS A 321 14.21 0.04 -15.05
N ASP A 322 14.81 -0.92 -15.74
CA ASP A 322 14.14 -1.90 -16.60
C ASP A 322 14.37 -3.30 -16.04
N SER A 323 13.47 -3.76 -15.16
CA SER A 323 13.41 -5.14 -14.67
C SER A 323 12.23 -5.88 -15.32
N ALA A 324 12.14 -7.19 -15.12
CA ALA A 324 10.93 -7.90 -15.50
C ALA A 324 9.76 -7.47 -14.62
N LEU A 325 8.55 -7.55 -15.19
CA LEU A 325 7.29 -7.29 -14.51
C LEU A 325 6.41 -8.54 -14.56
N ILE A 326 5.83 -8.93 -13.44
CA ILE A 326 4.75 -9.92 -13.44
C ILE A 326 3.49 -9.21 -13.94
N VAL A 327 3.10 -9.47 -15.17
CA VAL A 327 1.94 -8.85 -15.82
C VAL A 327 0.66 -9.68 -15.66
N LEU A 328 0.80 -10.91 -15.18
CA LEU A 328 -0.31 -11.79 -14.82
C LEU A 328 0.12 -12.70 -13.68
N SER A 329 -0.71 -12.78 -12.64
CA SER A 329 -0.68 -13.81 -11.59
C SER A 329 -2.13 -14.18 -11.26
N ASN A 330 -2.44 -15.47 -11.25
CA ASN A 330 -3.83 -15.94 -11.20
C ASN A 330 -4.25 -16.48 -9.82
N SER A 331 -3.34 -16.55 -8.85
CA SER A 331 -3.61 -17.11 -7.53
C SER A 331 -2.54 -16.73 -6.53
N GLN A 332 -2.94 -16.18 -5.38
CA GLN A 332 -2.04 -15.91 -4.26
C GLN A 332 -2.81 -15.90 -2.94
N ARG A 333 -2.18 -16.40 -1.89
CA ARG A 333 -2.75 -16.37 -0.54
C ARG A 333 -2.83 -14.92 -0.07
N VAL A 334 -4.04 -14.46 0.24
CA VAL A 334 -4.26 -13.08 0.71
C VAL A 334 -3.64 -12.91 2.11
N SER A 335 -2.53 -12.18 2.20
CA SER A 335 -1.90 -11.89 3.51
C SER A 335 -1.07 -10.59 3.55
N GLY A 336 -1.30 -9.68 2.60
CA GLY A 336 -0.47 -8.48 2.40
C GLY A 336 0.77 -8.82 1.58
N GLU A 337 1.92 -8.20 1.90
CA GLU A 337 3.24 -8.40 1.24
C GLU A 337 3.85 -9.80 1.47
N LYS A 338 3.16 -10.69 2.18
CA LYS A 338 3.61 -12.05 2.46
C LYS A 338 3.04 -13.01 1.44
N TRP A 339 3.86 -13.96 1.02
CA TRP A 339 3.51 -15.03 0.10
C TRP A 339 3.00 -14.53 -1.26
N ASP A 340 3.42 -13.33 -1.66
CA ASP A 340 2.99 -12.63 -2.86
C ASP A 340 3.67 -13.18 -4.12
N ALA A 341 3.06 -12.95 -5.28
CA ALA A 341 3.62 -13.37 -6.57
C ALA A 341 4.91 -12.63 -6.90
N ASP A 342 5.05 -11.36 -6.48
CA ASP A 342 6.26 -10.56 -6.70
C ASP A 342 7.49 -11.15 -5.98
N ASN A 343 7.28 -12.01 -4.98
CA ASN A 343 8.37 -12.71 -4.30
C ASN A 343 9.01 -13.81 -5.17
N LEU A 344 8.41 -14.17 -6.32
CA LEU A 344 8.97 -15.21 -7.20
C LEU A 344 10.21 -14.77 -7.95
N ASN A 345 10.51 -13.47 -7.99
CA ASN A 345 11.66 -12.94 -8.69
C ASN A 345 12.38 -11.83 -7.89
N ASP A 346 12.26 -11.82 -6.56
CA ASP A 346 12.82 -10.80 -5.66
C ASP A 346 14.18 -11.17 -5.05
N GLY A 347 14.67 -12.39 -5.32
CA GLY A 347 15.99 -12.86 -4.89
C GLY A 347 16.00 -13.35 -3.45
N GLN A 348 14.92 -13.11 -2.71
CA GLN A 348 14.72 -13.66 -1.38
C GLN A 348 14.06 -15.02 -1.51
N LYS A 349 14.78 -16.10 -1.18
CA LYS A 349 14.33 -17.49 -1.43
C LYS A 349 13.68 -18.17 -0.23
N SER A 350 13.35 -17.41 0.81
CA SER A 350 12.91 -17.97 2.08
C SER A 350 12.07 -17.00 2.91
N GLY A 351 11.25 -17.60 3.78
CA GLY A 351 10.38 -16.87 4.69
C GLY A 351 9.13 -16.30 4.00
N PRO A 352 8.24 -15.67 4.79
CA PRO A 352 6.97 -15.17 4.27
C PRO A 352 7.11 -14.08 3.20
N ASN A 353 8.18 -13.30 3.21
CA ASN A 353 8.39 -12.21 2.24
C ASN A 353 9.24 -12.64 1.03
N GLY A 354 9.68 -13.89 0.94
CA GLY A 354 10.56 -14.37 -0.13
C GLY A 354 10.10 -15.70 -0.72
N THR A 355 8.79 -15.91 -0.70
CA THR A 355 8.17 -17.08 -1.31
C THR A 355 6.77 -16.69 -1.76
N TRP A 356 6.17 -17.45 -2.65
CA TRP A 356 4.77 -17.35 -3.05
C TRP A 356 3.99 -18.59 -2.56
N ILE A 357 2.77 -18.40 -2.03
CA ILE A 357 1.83 -19.50 -1.72
C ILE A 357 0.52 -19.27 -2.48
N SER A 358 0.02 -20.32 -3.14
CA SER A 358 -1.30 -20.29 -3.77
C SER A 358 -2.45 -20.09 -2.76
N ALA A 359 -3.51 -19.39 -3.15
CA ALA A 359 -4.74 -19.25 -2.33
C ALA A 359 -5.51 -20.57 -2.09
N GLY A 360 -5.13 -21.65 -2.78
CA GLY A 360 -5.92 -22.86 -2.90
C GLY A 360 -5.55 -23.59 -4.20
N LEU A 361 -6.47 -24.40 -4.73
CA LEU A 361 -6.38 -24.93 -6.09
C LEU A 361 -6.36 -23.79 -7.14
N PRO A 362 -5.89 -24.05 -8.39
CA PRO A 362 -5.97 -23.09 -9.48
C PRO A 362 -7.36 -22.44 -9.63
N PRO A 363 -7.41 -21.18 -10.12
CA PRO A 363 -8.64 -20.42 -10.20
C PRO A 363 -9.64 -21.04 -11.19
N LEU A 364 -10.91 -20.67 -11.05
CA LEU A 364 -11.96 -21.08 -11.97
C LEU A 364 -11.95 -20.18 -13.21
N VAL A 365 -12.12 -20.77 -14.39
CA VAL A 365 -12.32 -20.05 -15.66
C VAL A 365 -13.81 -20.01 -15.97
N ILE A 366 -14.29 -18.82 -16.29
CA ILE A 366 -15.61 -18.60 -16.85
C ILE A 366 -15.39 -18.30 -18.33
N LYS A 367 -15.82 -19.23 -19.20
CA LYS A 367 -15.61 -19.11 -20.65
C LYS A 367 -16.52 -18.07 -21.27
N ASP A 368 -17.77 -18.04 -20.84
CA ASP A 368 -18.77 -17.07 -21.25
C ASP A 368 -19.36 -16.41 -20.01
N ARG A 369 -19.30 -15.08 -19.96
CA ARG A 369 -19.86 -14.30 -18.85
C ARG A 369 -21.39 -14.40 -18.80
N SER A 370 -22.04 -14.71 -19.93
CA SER A 370 -23.51 -14.88 -20.01
C SER A 370 -24.02 -16.08 -19.21
N GLU A 371 -23.14 -17.04 -18.92
CA GLU A 371 -23.45 -18.23 -18.11
C GLU A 371 -23.45 -17.93 -16.61
N ILE A 372 -22.98 -16.75 -16.17
CA ILE A 372 -22.96 -16.36 -14.76
C ILE A 372 -24.37 -15.92 -14.35
N LEU A 373 -24.94 -16.62 -13.38
CA LEU A 373 -26.21 -16.25 -12.78
C LEU A 373 -25.96 -15.38 -11.54
N ASP A 374 -26.55 -14.19 -11.52
CA ASP A 374 -26.63 -13.35 -10.32
C ASP A 374 -27.82 -13.80 -9.45
N LEU A 375 -27.50 -14.47 -8.34
CA LEU A 375 -28.45 -14.95 -7.34
C LEU A 375 -28.56 -14.01 -6.15
N THR A 376 -28.00 -12.79 -6.20
CA THR A 376 -27.92 -11.87 -5.06
C THR A 376 -29.30 -11.57 -4.46
N LYS A 377 -30.33 -11.46 -5.29
CA LYS A 377 -31.72 -11.21 -4.84
C LYS A 377 -32.42 -12.43 -4.25
N ARG A 378 -31.79 -13.61 -4.31
CA ARG A 378 -32.33 -14.89 -3.80
C ARG A 378 -31.77 -15.26 -2.44
N ILE A 379 -30.91 -14.42 -1.85
CA ILE A 379 -30.42 -14.59 -0.49
C ILE A 379 -31.28 -13.77 0.47
N ASN A 380 -31.64 -14.35 1.62
CA ASN A 380 -32.29 -13.60 2.69
C ASN A 380 -31.25 -12.94 3.62
N THR A 381 -31.72 -12.22 4.64
CA THR A 381 -30.89 -11.52 5.64
C THR A 381 -30.04 -12.45 6.50
N GLU A 382 -30.43 -13.71 6.64
CA GLU A 382 -29.68 -14.74 7.38
C GLU A 382 -28.61 -15.44 6.53
N GLY A 383 -28.55 -15.11 5.23
CA GLY A 383 -27.62 -15.76 4.29
C GLY A 383 -28.16 -17.07 3.68
N LYS A 384 -29.45 -17.37 3.85
CA LYS A 384 -30.11 -18.51 3.22
C LYS A 384 -30.37 -18.24 1.74
N LEU A 385 -29.90 -19.14 0.88
CA LEU A 385 -30.15 -19.11 -0.56
C LEU A 385 -31.27 -20.09 -0.89
N THR A 386 -32.32 -19.60 -1.57
CA THR A 386 -33.37 -20.45 -2.14
C THR A 386 -33.27 -20.44 -3.66
N TRP A 387 -32.95 -21.59 -4.26
CA TRP A 387 -32.71 -21.70 -5.70
C TRP A 387 -32.98 -23.11 -6.23
N GLU A 388 -33.80 -23.21 -7.28
CA GLU A 388 -33.97 -24.42 -8.09
C GLU A 388 -32.73 -24.56 -9.00
N VAL A 389 -31.78 -25.40 -8.58
CA VAL A 389 -30.49 -25.57 -9.26
C VAL A 389 -30.70 -26.36 -10.54
N PRO A 390 -30.36 -25.84 -11.74
CA PRO A 390 -30.48 -26.59 -12.98
C PRO A 390 -29.56 -27.82 -13.03
N PRO A 391 -29.84 -28.83 -13.87
CA PRO A 391 -28.94 -29.97 -14.08
C PRO A 391 -27.50 -29.54 -14.38
N GLY A 392 -26.53 -30.17 -13.71
CA GLY A 392 -25.10 -29.88 -13.89
C GLY A 392 -24.35 -29.63 -12.59
N GLN A 393 -23.05 -29.35 -12.70
CA GLN A 393 -22.22 -28.93 -11.57
C GLN A 393 -22.17 -27.41 -11.52
N TRP A 394 -22.46 -26.83 -10.37
CA TRP A 394 -22.46 -25.39 -10.17
C TRP A 394 -21.47 -25.01 -9.08
N THR A 395 -20.69 -23.94 -9.34
CA THR A 395 -19.97 -23.25 -8.26
C THR A 395 -20.77 -22.01 -7.88
N ILE A 396 -21.07 -21.87 -6.59
CA ILE A 396 -21.69 -20.68 -6.02
C ILE A 396 -20.62 -19.93 -5.22
N ILE A 397 -20.44 -18.64 -5.50
CA ILE A 397 -19.52 -17.75 -4.80
C ILE A 397 -20.34 -16.66 -4.11
N ARG A 398 -20.16 -16.53 -2.79
CA ARG A 398 -20.79 -15.48 -1.97
C ARG A 398 -19.75 -14.43 -1.62
N PHE A 399 -19.92 -13.22 -2.11
CA PHE A 399 -19.11 -12.05 -1.78
C PHE A 399 -19.78 -11.23 -0.67
N VAL A 400 -19.01 -10.87 0.35
CA VAL A 400 -19.46 -10.12 1.52
C VAL A 400 -18.49 -8.95 1.78
N CYS A 401 -19.04 -7.76 1.95
CA CYS A 401 -18.33 -6.60 2.46
C CYS A 401 -18.39 -6.63 3.99
N ALA A 402 -17.25 -6.59 4.66
CA ALA A 402 -17.16 -6.53 6.12
C ALA A 402 -15.95 -5.69 6.55
N ASN A 403 -15.88 -5.30 7.82
CA ASN A 403 -14.73 -4.54 8.32
C ASN A 403 -13.41 -5.29 8.16
N THR A 404 -12.33 -4.57 7.87
CA THR A 404 -10.96 -5.12 7.89
C THR A 404 -10.45 -5.34 9.32
N GLY A 405 -10.97 -4.55 10.27
CA GLY A 405 -10.42 -4.48 11.63
C GLY A 405 -9.10 -3.73 11.74
N GLU A 406 -8.70 -3.04 10.67
CA GLU A 406 -7.52 -2.18 10.70
C GLU A 406 -7.74 -1.01 11.67
N LYS A 407 -6.66 -0.68 12.36
CA LYS A 407 -6.58 0.33 13.41
C LYS A 407 -5.42 1.28 13.13
N LEU A 408 -5.36 2.34 13.91
CA LEU A 408 -4.25 3.29 13.88
C LEU A 408 -2.92 2.57 14.14
N LYS A 409 -1.89 3.00 13.42
CA LYS A 409 -0.47 2.73 13.57
C LYS A 409 0.14 3.71 14.55
N VAL A 410 0.72 3.18 15.62
CA VAL A 410 1.44 3.97 16.64
C VAL A 410 0.58 5.07 17.30
N PRO A 411 -0.71 4.83 17.61
CA PRO A 411 -1.48 5.84 18.31
C PRO A 411 -0.92 6.06 19.71
N SER A 412 -1.16 7.24 20.27
CA SER A 412 -0.97 7.48 21.70
C SER A 412 -1.80 6.49 22.53
N PRO A 413 -1.38 6.12 23.74
CA PRO A 413 -1.97 4.99 24.50
C PRO A 413 -3.49 5.06 24.67
N ASN A 414 -4.05 6.28 24.74
CA ASN A 414 -5.48 6.52 24.96
C ASN A 414 -6.24 6.89 23.67
N SER A 415 -5.61 6.84 22.51
CA SER A 415 -6.13 7.39 21.24
C SER A 415 -6.44 6.33 20.17
N ASP A 416 -6.20 5.03 20.44
CA ASP A 416 -6.40 3.96 19.47
C ASP A 416 -7.88 3.80 19.05
N GLY A 417 -8.11 3.28 17.84
CA GLY A 417 -9.44 3.13 17.27
C GLY A 417 -9.43 2.50 15.88
N LEU A 418 -10.60 2.42 15.25
CA LEU A 418 -10.71 1.89 13.89
C LEU A 418 -10.21 2.91 12.87
N ALA A 419 -9.50 2.44 11.85
CA ALA A 419 -9.22 3.24 10.66
C ALA A 419 -10.53 3.45 9.88
N THR A 420 -10.73 4.64 9.33
CA THR A 420 -11.94 4.99 8.58
C THR A 420 -11.99 4.33 7.20
N ASP A 421 -13.19 4.20 6.63
CA ASP A 421 -13.36 3.87 5.22
C ASP A 421 -12.98 5.08 4.36
N HIS A 422 -11.81 5.00 3.73
CA HIS A 422 -11.24 6.06 2.90
C HIS A 422 -11.91 6.19 1.53
N PHE A 423 -12.75 5.23 1.13
CA PHE A 423 -13.50 5.30 -0.14
C PHE A 423 -14.90 5.90 0.06
N SER A 424 -15.39 5.95 1.29
CA SER A 424 -16.69 6.54 1.62
C SER A 424 -16.61 8.04 1.86
N HIS A 425 -17.33 8.80 1.03
CA HIS A 425 -17.53 10.24 1.22
C HIS A 425 -18.19 10.56 2.56
N GLU A 426 -19.17 9.75 2.98
CA GLU A 426 -19.87 9.91 4.25
C GLU A 426 -18.92 9.69 5.43
N SER A 427 -18.17 8.59 5.43
CA SER A 427 -17.20 8.27 6.49
C SER A 427 -16.15 9.37 6.65
N THR A 428 -15.59 9.84 5.53
CA THR A 428 -14.63 10.96 5.54
C THR A 428 -15.25 12.24 6.08
N SER A 429 -16.49 12.55 5.68
CA SER A 429 -17.21 13.74 6.16
C SER A 429 -17.45 13.69 7.67
N VAL A 430 -17.95 12.56 8.18
CA VAL A 430 -18.19 12.35 9.62
C VAL A 430 -16.88 12.48 10.40
N PHE A 431 -15.80 11.91 9.90
CA PHE A 431 -14.48 11.99 10.51
C PHE A 431 -14.00 13.45 10.65
N ILE A 432 -13.96 14.20 9.55
CA ILE A 432 -13.48 15.59 9.55
C ILE A 432 -14.41 16.50 10.34
N GLN A 433 -15.72 16.28 10.29
CA GLN A 433 -16.69 17.03 11.08
C GLN A 433 -16.48 16.80 12.57
N TYR A 434 -16.19 15.57 13.03
CA TYR A 434 -15.88 15.31 14.42
C TYR A 434 -14.71 16.18 14.91
N ILE A 435 -13.57 16.17 14.21
CA ILE A 435 -12.40 16.98 14.56
C ILE A 435 -12.75 18.47 14.57
N THR A 436 -13.32 18.97 13.48
CA THR A 436 -13.59 20.41 13.34
C THR A 436 -14.63 20.92 14.32
N ASN A 437 -15.65 20.12 14.65
CA ASN A 437 -16.65 20.48 15.65
C ASN A 437 -16.05 20.56 17.06
N ARG A 438 -15.20 19.61 17.44
CA ARG A 438 -14.50 19.62 18.74
C ARG A 438 -13.62 20.86 18.89
N LEU A 439 -12.87 21.21 17.85
CA LEU A 439 -12.04 22.42 17.83
C LEU A 439 -12.89 23.69 17.89
N LYS A 440 -13.93 23.82 17.04
CA LYS A 440 -14.80 25.00 17.02
C LYS A 440 -15.55 25.21 18.32
N GLN A 441 -15.99 24.12 18.96
CA GLN A 441 -16.67 24.19 20.26
C GLN A 441 -15.78 24.88 21.32
N LYS A 442 -14.46 24.66 21.27
CA LYS A 442 -13.52 25.26 22.21
C LYS A 442 -12.96 26.62 21.76
N LEU A 443 -12.67 26.76 20.48
CA LEU A 443 -11.89 27.87 19.91
C LEU A 443 -12.74 28.94 19.20
N GLY A 444 -14.00 28.64 18.90
CA GLY A 444 -14.84 29.50 18.08
C GLY A 444 -14.41 29.49 16.60
N ASP A 445 -14.31 30.67 15.99
CA ASP A 445 -13.87 30.80 14.61
C ASP A 445 -12.37 30.50 14.47
N LEU A 446 -12.07 29.31 13.93
CA LEU A 446 -10.69 28.83 13.73
C LEU A 446 -9.86 29.80 12.87
N LYS A 447 -10.47 30.62 11.99
CA LYS A 447 -9.75 31.60 11.17
C LYS A 447 -9.06 32.68 12.01
N LEU A 448 -9.60 32.96 13.20
CA LEU A 448 -9.05 33.92 14.17
C LEU A 448 -7.93 33.32 15.02
N THR A 449 -7.61 32.04 14.84
CA THR A 449 -6.54 31.35 15.57
C THR A 449 -5.30 31.13 14.71
N PRO A 450 -4.15 30.78 15.30
CA PRO A 450 -2.97 30.34 14.55
C PRO A 450 -3.13 28.98 13.84
N LEU A 451 -4.19 28.22 14.07
CA LEU A 451 -4.43 26.96 13.38
C LEU A 451 -4.81 27.22 11.92
N LYS A 452 -3.92 26.90 10.98
CA LYS A 452 -4.09 27.19 9.54
C LYS A 452 -4.38 25.96 8.70
N GLN A 453 -3.98 24.77 9.13
CA GLN A 453 -4.05 23.55 8.33
C GLN A 453 -4.38 22.32 9.18
N LEU A 454 -5.11 21.37 8.60
CA LEU A 454 -5.17 19.99 9.08
C LEU A 454 -4.24 19.16 8.21
N TYR A 455 -3.40 18.35 8.85
CA TYR A 455 -2.45 17.47 8.19
C TYR A 455 -3.02 16.05 8.15
N LEU A 456 -3.09 15.46 6.95
CA LEU A 456 -3.45 14.05 6.76
C LEU A 456 -2.15 13.25 6.59
N PRO A 457 -1.87 12.28 7.47
CA PRO A 457 -0.66 11.47 7.41
C PRO A 457 -0.77 10.37 6.33
N SER A 458 0.28 9.56 6.20
CA SER A 458 0.35 8.47 5.22
C SER A 458 -0.77 7.44 5.38
N TYR A 459 -1.13 6.82 4.26
CA TYR A 459 -2.10 5.73 4.19
C TYR A 459 -1.39 4.36 4.20
N GLU A 460 -1.73 3.53 5.17
CA GLU A 460 -1.17 2.21 5.48
C GLU A 460 -2.24 1.17 5.83
N VAL A 461 -3.50 1.41 5.45
CA VAL A 461 -4.55 0.38 5.46
C VAL A 461 -4.23 -0.62 4.35
N ARG A 462 -4.11 -1.90 4.72
CA ARG A 462 -3.70 -2.99 3.82
C ARG A 462 -4.84 -3.97 3.53
N GLY A 463 -4.69 -4.75 2.45
CA GLY A 463 -5.58 -5.84 2.08
C GLY A 463 -6.57 -5.47 0.97
N ALA A 464 -7.52 -6.36 0.70
CA ALA A 464 -8.56 -6.16 -0.32
C ALA A 464 -9.62 -5.17 0.18
N THR A 465 -9.28 -3.87 0.15
CA THR A 465 -10.17 -2.78 0.60
C THR A 465 -11.38 -2.61 -0.32
N TRP A 466 -12.52 -2.27 0.27
CA TRP A 466 -13.82 -2.12 -0.40
C TRP A 466 -14.67 -1.06 0.34
N THR A 467 -15.73 -0.57 -0.30
CA THR A 467 -16.77 0.28 0.33
C THR A 467 -18.16 -0.25 -0.04
N PRO A 468 -19.19 -0.14 0.83
CA PRO A 468 -20.53 -0.66 0.55
C PRO A 468 -21.20 -0.17 -0.73
N ASP A 469 -20.79 0.98 -1.26
CA ASP A 469 -21.31 1.63 -2.48
C ASP A 469 -20.37 1.49 -3.69
N PHE A 470 -19.29 0.70 -3.58
CA PHE A 470 -18.26 0.62 -4.62
C PHE A 470 -18.82 0.28 -6.00
N ILE A 471 -19.76 -0.66 -6.10
CA ILE A 471 -20.37 -1.05 -7.38
C ILE A 471 -21.11 0.14 -8.02
N GLU A 472 -21.84 0.91 -7.23
CA GLU A 472 -22.59 2.09 -7.70
C GLU A 472 -21.62 3.17 -8.21
N GLN A 473 -20.54 3.43 -7.47
CA GLN A 473 -19.50 4.37 -7.90
C GLN A 473 -18.76 3.88 -9.15
N PHE A 474 -18.42 2.59 -9.21
CA PHE A 474 -17.75 2.00 -10.36
C PHE A 474 -18.59 2.16 -11.64
N MET A 475 -19.88 1.85 -11.58
CA MET A 475 -20.80 2.04 -12.71
C MET A 475 -20.92 3.50 -13.13
N LYS A 476 -20.82 4.44 -12.19
CA LYS A 476 -20.88 5.88 -12.49
C LYS A 476 -19.65 6.40 -13.22
N TYR A 477 -18.45 5.90 -12.89
CA TYR A 477 -17.19 6.48 -13.38
C TYR A 477 -16.49 5.65 -14.46
N CYS A 478 -16.75 4.36 -14.55
CA CYS A 478 -16.03 3.45 -15.44
C CYS A 478 -16.89 2.89 -16.57
N HIS A 479 -18.18 3.22 -16.62
CA HIS A 479 -19.14 2.59 -17.54
C HIS A 479 -19.79 3.56 -18.52
#